data_AF-S8EKC9-F1
#
_entry.id   AF-S8EKC9-F1
#
_cell.length_a   1.000
_cell.length_b   1.000
_cell.length_c   1.000
_cell.angle_alpha   90.00
_cell.angle_beta   90.00
_cell.angle_gamma   90.00
#
_symmetry.space_group_name_H-M   'P 1'
#
loop_
_entity.id
_entity.type
_entity.pdbx_description
1 polymer ?
#
loop_
_entity_poly.entity_id
_entity_poly.type
_entity_poly.pdbx_seq_one_letter_code
_entity_poly.pdbx_strand_id
1 'polypeptide(L)'
;MPLLKPFSEPAFQTIGESVAFFKQAIEGFRFMHDHLVAHRDSILNVMMETPIYSEGLWHTEAPWRTRDLSARSSHVSCTERPIRYFSIDFGLSRKYSPDDGPPCGPPILGGDKTVPEFQDGGNGSAPTRTSTTSVKSFGARFWV
;
A
#
# COMPACT_ATOMS: atom_id res chain seq x y z
N MET A 1 1.61 -5.71 17.53
CA MET A 1 0.89 -5.25 16.33
C MET A 1 -0.27 -6.19 16.05
N PRO A 2 -1.45 -5.69 15.65
CA PRO A 2 -2.55 -6.55 15.19
C PRO A 2 -2.08 -7.38 13.99
N LEU A 3 -2.69 -8.55 13.78
CA LEU A 3 -2.39 -9.39 12.64
C LEU A 3 -3.04 -8.80 11.38
N LEU A 4 -2.22 -8.29 10.46
CA LEU A 4 -2.68 -7.65 9.23
C LEU A 4 -2.53 -8.58 8.03
N LYS A 5 -3.33 -8.36 7.00
CA LYS A 5 -3.29 -9.12 5.74
C LYS A 5 -3.06 -8.19 4.56
N PRO A 6 -2.49 -8.63 3.42
CA PRO A 6 -2.39 -7.78 2.23
C PRO A 6 -3.75 -7.24 1.81
N PHE A 7 -3.81 -5.98 1.36
CA PHE A 7 -5.08 -5.32 1.01
C PHE A 7 -5.91 -6.05 -0.06
N SER A 8 -5.25 -6.85 -0.90
CA SER A 8 -5.86 -7.62 -1.99
C SER A 8 -6.31 -9.01 -1.56
N GLU A 9 -6.19 -9.36 -0.27
CA GLU A 9 -6.59 -10.66 0.26
C GLU A 9 -7.54 -10.54 1.46
N PRO A 10 -8.85 -10.77 1.29
CA PRO A 10 -9.51 -11.30 0.09
C PRO A 10 -9.62 -10.25 -1.03
N ALA A 11 -9.82 -10.71 -2.27
CA ALA A 11 -10.05 -9.80 -3.39
C ALA A 11 -11.34 -8.98 -3.18
N PHE A 12 -11.34 -7.75 -3.68
CA PHE A 12 -12.53 -6.89 -3.65
C PHE A 12 -13.71 -7.57 -4.35
N GLN A 13 -14.84 -7.64 -3.66
CA GLN A 13 -16.07 -8.24 -4.15
C GLN A 13 -16.93 -7.22 -4.92
N THR A 14 -16.77 -5.92 -4.62
CA THR A 14 -17.51 -4.85 -5.27
C THR A 14 -16.61 -3.67 -5.65
N ILE A 15 -17.05 -2.86 -6.61
CA ILE A 15 -16.40 -1.59 -6.96
C ILE A 15 -16.37 -0.64 -5.75
N GLY A 16 -17.41 -0.68 -4.90
CA GLY A 16 -17.48 0.13 -3.69
C GLY A 16 -16.35 -0.16 -2.70
N GLU A 17 -15.93 -1.43 -2.58
CA GLU A 17 -14.80 -1.83 -1.74
C GLU A 17 -13.48 -1.29 -2.29
N SER A 18 -13.25 -1.40 -3.60
CA SER A 18 -12.07 -0.82 -4.26
C SER A 18 -12.01 0.70 -4.09
N VAL A 19 -13.14 1.39 -4.26
CA VAL A 19 -13.22 2.84 -4.08
C VAL A 19 -12.95 3.22 -2.62
N ALA A 20 -13.48 2.47 -1.65
CA ALA A 20 -13.24 2.70 -0.22
C ALA A 20 -11.76 2.51 0.14
N PHE A 21 -11.10 1.49 -0.41
CA PHE A 21 -9.66 1.28 -0.29
C PHE A 21 -8.88 2.47 -0.85
N PHE A 22 -9.14 2.86 -2.10
CA PHE A 22 -8.41 3.96 -2.74
C PHE A 22 -8.56 5.27 -2.00
N LYS A 23 -9.75 5.55 -1.47
CA LYS A 23 -9.99 6.72 -0.62
C LYS A 23 -9.07 6.72 0.60
N GLN A 24 -9.05 5.64 1.39
CA GLN A 24 -8.19 5.55 2.59
C GLN A 24 -6.70 5.59 2.25
N ALA A 25 -6.27 4.89 1.19
CA ALA A 25 -4.88 4.87 0.76
C ALA A 25 -4.42 6.28 0.35
N ILE A 26 -5.20 6.98 -0.48
CA ILE A 26 -4.87 8.34 -0.93
C ILE A 26 -4.87 9.32 0.24
N GLU A 27 -5.83 9.23 1.17
CA GLU A 27 -5.86 10.05 2.39
C GLU A 27 -4.60 9.83 3.25
N GLY A 28 -4.16 8.57 3.42
CA GLY A 28 -2.93 8.24 4.12
C GLY A 28 -1.67 8.77 3.43
N PHE A 29 -1.57 8.64 2.11
CA PHE A 29 -0.45 9.21 1.34
C PHE A 29 -0.43 10.73 1.38
N ARG A 30 -1.60 11.37 1.31
CA ARG A 30 -1.73 12.81 1.48
C ARG A 30 -1.26 13.26 2.86
N PHE A 31 -1.68 12.58 3.93
CA PHE A 31 -1.21 12.88 5.28
C PHE A 31 0.31 12.82 5.38
N MET A 32 0.94 11.79 4.80
CA MET A 32 2.41 11.69 4.77
C MET A 32 3.04 12.86 4.02
N HIS A 33 2.51 13.21 2.84
CA HIS A 33 3.03 14.34 2.05
C HIS A 33 2.87 15.69 2.77
N ASP A 34 1.76 15.90 3.48
CA ASP A 34 1.54 17.11 4.30
C ASP A 34 2.58 17.23 5.44
N HIS A 35 3.14 16.10 5.88
CA HIS A 35 4.23 16.05 6.88
C HIS A 35 5.62 15.92 6.25
N LEU A 36 5.75 16.18 4.95
CA LEU A 36 6.99 16.09 4.19
C LEU A 36 7.64 14.68 4.26
N VAL A 37 6.81 13.64 4.33
CA VAL A 37 7.25 12.24 4.30
C VAL A 37 6.85 11.62 2.96
N ALA A 38 7.82 11.02 2.26
CA ALA A 38 7.56 10.18 1.10
C ALA A 38 7.74 8.71 1.47
N HIS A 39 6.72 7.88 1.20
CA HIS A 39 6.74 6.44 1.52
C HIS A 39 7.71 5.66 0.62
N ARG A 40 7.71 5.99 -0.68
CA ARG A 40 8.62 5.49 -1.73
C ARG A 40 8.52 3.99 -2.09
N ASP A 41 7.72 3.21 -1.38
CA ASP A 41 7.41 1.81 -1.71
C ASP A 41 5.94 1.45 -1.40
N SER A 42 5.00 2.08 -2.12
CA SER A 42 3.65 2.32 -1.60
C SER A 42 2.65 1.16 -1.72
N ILE A 43 2.33 0.69 -2.94
CA ILE A 43 1.14 -0.17 -3.13
C ILE A 43 1.32 -1.58 -2.56
N LEU A 44 2.52 -2.15 -2.68
CA LEU A 44 2.78 -3.52 -2.20
C LEU A 44 2.80 -3.60 -0.67
N ASN A 45 2.92 -2.46 0.00
CA ASN A 45 3.02 -2.36 1.45
C ASN A 45 1.76 -1.76 2.09
N VAL A 46 0.59 -1.90 1.44
CA VAL A 46 -0.69 -1.61 2.09
C VAL A 46 -1.30 -2.89 2.63
N MET A 47 -1.56 -2.91 3.93
CA MET A 47 -2.17 -4.01 4.63
C MET A 47 -3.55 -3.61 5.14
N MET A 48 -4.40 -4.58 5.42
CA MET A 48 -5.72 -4.38 5.98
C MET A 48 -5.86 -5.06 7.33
N GLU A 49 -6.64 -4.44 8.21
CA GLU A 49 -7.15 -5.10 9.39
C GLU A 49 -8.17 -6.17 9.01
N THR A 50 -8.28 -7.22 9.83
CA THR A 50 -9.10 -8.38 9.50
C THR A 50 -10.30 -8.61 10.44
N PRO A 51 -11.13 -7.60 10.77
CA PRO A 51 -12.34 -7.81 11.57
C PRO A 51 -13.44 -8.57 10.79
N ILE A 52 -13.23 -8.78 9.47
CA ILE A 52 -14.13 -9.53 8.60
C ILE A 52 -14.08 -11.04 8.80
N TYR A 53 -13.04 -11.56 9.47
CA TYR A 53 -12.91 -12.99 9.74
C TYR A 53 -13.61 -13.33 11.06
N SER A 54 -14.29 -14.47 11.10
CA SER A 54 -14.95 -14.97 12.32
C SER A 54 -13.96 -15.31 13.43
N GLU A 55 -14.45 -15.44 14.66
CA GLU A 55 -13.66 -15.94 15.78
C GLU A 55 -13.04 -17.30 15.41
N GLY A 56 -11.70 -17.37 15.41
CA GLY A 56 -10.94 -18.50 14.85
C GLY A 56 -9.76 -18.10 13.97
N LEU A 57 -9.69 -16.83 13.51
CA LEU A 57 -8.58 -16.21 12.75
C LEU A 57 -8.08 -17.02 11.53
N TRP A 58 -7.33 -16.37 10.65
CA TRP A 58 -6.72 -16.98 9.48
C TRP A 58 -5.27 -17.41 9.79
N HIS A 59 -4.76 -18.41 9.07
CA HIS A 59 -3.36 -18.87 9.22
C HIS A 59 -2.40 -17.97 8.44
N THR A 60 -1.29 -17.57 9.04
CA THR A 60 -0.33 -16.61 8.44
C THR A 60 0.35 -17.14 7.18
N GLU A 61 0.73 -18.41 7.16
CA GLU A 61 1.37 -19.03 5.98
C GLU A 61 0.36 -19.68 5.03
N ALA A 62 -0.89 -19.87 5.47
CA ALA A 62 -1.94 -20.51 4.70
C ALA A 62 -3.22 -19.67 4.81
N PRO A 63 -3.27 -18.47 4.19
CA PRO A 63 -4.29 -17.47 4.47
C PRO A 63 -5.72 -17.87 4.08
N TRP A 64 -5.89 -19.03 3.43
CA TRP A 64 -7.17 -19.66 3.11
C TRP A 64 -7.67 -20.62 4.20
N ARG A 65 -6.89 -20.87 5.27
CA ARG A 65 -7.24 -21.76 6.38
C ARG A 65 -7.46 -21.00 7.68
N THR A 66 -8.23 -21.60 8.58
CA THR A 66 -8.32 -21.18 9.99
C THR A 66 -6.95 -21.28 10.66
N ARG A 67 -6.75 -20.55 11.75
CA ARG A 67 -5.45 -20.47 12.44
C ARG A 67 -4.91 -21.83 12.92
N ASP A 68 -5.80 -22.75 13.25
CA ASP A 68 -5.51 -24.13 13.66
C ASP A 68 -5.41 -25.12 12.48
N LEU A 69 -5.50 -24.61 11.24
CA LEU A 69 -5.48 -25.38 9.98
C LEU A 69 -6.66 -26.36 9.79
N SER A 70 -7.63 -26.38 10.70
CA SER A 70 -8.72 -27.36 10.72
C SER A 70 -9.74 -27.16 9.60
N ALA A 71 -9.98 -25.91 9.19
CA ALA A 71 -11.01 -25.55 8.22
C ALA A 71 -10.55 -24.45 7.25
N ARG A 72 -11.39 -24.15 6.26
CA ARG A 72 -11.21 -23.00 5.37
C ARG A 72 -11.65 -21.74 6.10
N SER A 73 -10.85 -20.67 6.05
CA SER A 73 -11.24 -19.39 6.64
C SER A 73 -12.37 -18.76 5.82
N SER A 74 -13.45 -18.34 6.46
CA SER A 74 -14.50 -17.51 5.87
C SER A 74 -14.35 -16.05 6.30
N HIS A 75 -14.82 -15.15 5.46
CA HIS A 75 -14.85 -13.71 5.72
C HIS A 75 -16.18 -13.13 5.27
N VAL A 76 -16.64 -12.08 5.94
CA VAL A 76 -17.74 -11.23 5.46
C VAL A 76 -17.20 -10.17 4.49
N SER A 77 -18.08 -9.53 3.72
CA SER A 77 -17.67 -8.47 2.79
C SER A 77 -17.12 -7.25 3.53
N CYS A 78 -16.23 -6.50 2.88
CA CYS A 78 -15.69 -5.25 3.41
C CYS A 78 -16.77 -4.15 3.46
N THR A 79 -17.86 -4.35 2.72
CA THR A 79 -19.04 -3.48 2.72
C THR A 79 -19.86 -3.64 4.00
N GLU A 80 -20.01 -4.87 4.51
CA GLU A 80 -20.73 -5.14 5.76
C GLU A 80 -19.97 -4.71 7.01
N ARG A 81 -18.63 -4.78 6.95
CA ARG A 81 -17.75 -4.37 8.05
C ARG A 81 -16.65 -3.46 7.52
N PRO A 82 -16.73 -2.14 7.78
CA PRO A 82 -15.71 -1.19 7.36
C PRO A 82 -14.31 -1.61 7.81
N ILE A 83 -13.37 -1.61 6.86
CA ILE A 83 -11.99 -2.06 7.06
C ILE A 83 -11.07 -0.86 7.18
N ARG A 84 -10.04 -0.97 8.02
CA ARG A 84 -8.93 -0.02 8.08
C ARG A 84 -7.74 -0.54 7.28
N TYR A 85 -7.18 0.32 6.43
CA TYR A 85 -5.95 0.04 5.70
C TYR A 85 -4.77 0.78 6.34
N PHE A 86 -3.61 0.12 6.33
CA PHE A 86 -2.37 0.60 6.92
C PHE A 86 -1.24 0.52 5.89
N SER A 87 -0.58 1.64 5.63
CA SER A 87 0.72 1.62 4.96
C SER A 87 1.78 1.14 5.96
N ILE A 88 2.53 0.11 5.58
CA ILE A 88 3.62 -0.47 6.36
C ILE A 88 4.94 -0.34 5.59
N ASP A 89 6.03 -0.79 6.19
CA ASP A 89 7.37 -0.78 5.60
C ASP A 89 7.84 0.62 5.16
N PHE A 90 8.26 1.38 6.15
CA PHE A 90 8.86 2.69 5.96
C PHE A 90 10.38 2.61 5.74
N GLY A 91 10.94 1.42 5.46
CA GLY A 91 12.39 1.23 5.32
C GLY A 91 13.01 2.09 4.21
N LEU A 92 12.24 2.36 3.15
CA LEU A 92 12.64 3.24 2.04
C LEU A 92 12.09 4.67 2.15
N SER A 93 11.36 4.98 3.22
CA SER A 93 10.75 6.29 3.41
C SER A 93 11.78 7.38 3.70
N ARG A 94 11.46 8.61 3.33
CA ARG A 94 12.29 9.79 3.59
C ARG A 94 11.43 10.93 4.14
N LYS A 95 11.92 11.58 5.20
CA LYS A 95 11.41 12.86 5.69
C LYS A 95 12.27 13.98 5.12
N TYR A 96 11.62 14.99 4.55
CA TYR A 96 12.27 16.16 3.96
C TYR A 96 12.18 17.35 4.91
N SER A 97 13.16 18.25 4.84
CA SER A 97 13.08 19.54 5.54
C SER A 97 12.24 20.50 4.70
N PRO A 98 11.41 21.36 5.32
CA PRO A 98 10.79 22.48 4.61
C PRO A 98 11.84 23.46 4.04
N ASP A 99 13.05 23.49 4.61
CA ASP A 99 14.12 24.40 4.21
C ASP A 99 14.85 23.96 2.93
N ASP A 100 14.79 22.68 2.57
CA ASP A 100 15.51 22.09 1.44
C ASP A 100 14.81 22.34 0.08
N GLY A 101 13.74 23.15 0.07
CA GLY A 101 12.91 23.39 -1.10
C GLY A 101 12.03 22.18 -1.46
N PRO A 102 11.57 22.05 -2.73
CA PRO A 102 10.68 20.97 -3.13
C PRO A 102 11.29 19.58 -2.87
N PRO A 103 10.56 18.65 -2.22
CA PRO A 103 11.05 17.30 -1.93
C PRO A 103 11.54 16.54 -3.18
N CYS A 104 12.86 16.50 -3.35
CA CYS A 104 13.53 15.91 -4.50
C CYS A 104 14.62 14.95 -4.01
N GLY A 105 14.72 13.78 -4.64
CA GLY A 105 15.74 12.79 -4.27
C GLY A 105 16.05 11.85 -5.42
N PRO A 106 17.17 11.12 -5.35
CA PRO A 106 17.51 10.14 -6.37
C PRO A 106 16.44 9.02 -6.38
N PRO A 107 16.07 8.48 -7.56
CA PRO A 107 15.20 7.32 -7.65
C PRO A 107 15.78 6.16 -6.80
N ILE A 108 14.94 5.54 -5.98
CA ILE A 108 15.29 4.32 -5.23
C ILE A 108 14.41 3.24 -5.83
N LEU A 109 15.02 2.14 -6.27
CA LEU A 109 14.28 0.96 -6.71
C LEU A 109 13.49 0.40 -5.52
N GLY A 110 12.18 0.64 -5.52
CA GLY A 110 11.23 -0.01 -4.62
C GLY A 110 10.80 -1.39 -5.13
N GLY A 111 9.78 -1.98 -4.51
CA GLY A 111 9.20 -3.25 -4.95
C GLY A 111 8.51 -3.17 -6.31
N ASP A 112 8.00 -2.00 -6.68
CA ASP A 112 7.45 -1.71 -8.00
C ASP A 112 8.54 -1.23 -8.97
N LYS A 113 8.90 -2.08 -9.93
CA LYS A 113 9.93 -1.82 -10.95
C LYS A 113 9.34 -1.36 -12.29
N THR A 114 8.03 -1.17 -12.36
CA THR A 114 7.33 -0.90 -13.62
C THR A 114 7.22 0.57 -13.97
N VAL A 115 7.52 1.45 -13.02
CA VAL A 115 7.41 2.90 -13.24
C VAL A 115 8.48 3.41 -14.21
N PRO A 116 8.16 4.39 -15.09
CA PRO A 116 9.07 4.86 -16.13
C PRO A 116 10.44 5.33 -15.61
N GLU A 117 10.49 5.90 -14.40
CA GLU A 117 11.73 6.33 -13.76
C GLU A 117 12.73 5.19 -13.45
N PHE A 118 12.35 3.91 -13.64
CA PHE A 118 13.22 2.75 -13.49
C PHE A 118 13.50 1.98 -14.79
N GLN A 119 12.89 2.37 -15.92
CA GLN A 119 12.97 1.59 -17.17
C GLN A 119 14.08 2.05 -18.13
N ASP A 120 14.52 3.30 -18.01
CA ASP A 120 15.66 3.79 -18.78
C ASP A 120 16.96 3.45 -18.04
N GLY A 121 17.82 2.62 -18.63
CA GLY A 121 19.16 2.30 -18.14
C GLY A 121 20.14 3.49 -18.12
N GLY A 122 19.67 4.71 -17.89
CA GLY A 122 20.44 5.94 -17.83
C GLY A 122 20.52 6.45 -16.40
N ASN A 123 21.74 6.63 -15.90
CA ASN A 123 22.14 7.36 -14.68
C ASN A 123 20.97 7.92 -13.84
N GLY A 124 20.79 7.36 -12.64
CA GLY A 124 19.87 7.86 -11.61
C GLY A 124 20.22 9.25 -11.05
N SER A 125 20.47 10.23 -11.91
CA SER A 125 20.97 11.56 -11.60
C SER A 125 19.95 12.68 -11.78
N ALA A 126 18.77 12.42 -12.36
CA ALA A 126 17.71 13.43 -12.41
C ALA A 126 16.82 13.30 -11.16
N PRO A 127 16.87 14.25 -10.22
CA PRO A 127 16.05 14.19 -9.03
C PRO A 127 14.58 14.40 -9.44
N THR A 128 13.72 13.44 -9.13
CA THR A 128 12.29 13.49 -9.47
C THR A 128 11.47 13.97 -8.27
N ARG A 129 10.39 14.71 -8.53
CA ARG A 129 9.45 15.12 -7.48
C ARG A 129 8.85 13.88 -6.84
N THR A 130 9.12 13.70 -5.55
CA THR A 130 8.75 12.52 -4.76
C THR A 130 7.23 12.32 -4.63
N SER A 131 6.46 13.42 -4.63
CA SER A 131 4.99 13.40 -4.68
C SER A 131 4.45 12.74 -5.95
N THR A 132 5.22 12.73 -7.04
CA THR A 132 4.81 12.14 -8.32
C THR A 132 5.10 10.64 -8.35
N THR A 133 6.16 10.14 -7.70
CA THR A 133 6.51 8.71 -7.67
C THR A 133 5.45 7.86 -6.96
N SER A 134 4.93 8.31 -5.81
CA SER A 134 3.94 7.53 -5.06
C SER A 134 2.58 7.44 -5.78
N VAL A 135 2.23 8.45 -6.58
CA VAL A 135 1.01 8.48 -7.41
C VAL A 135 1.24 7.83 -8.79
N LYS A 136 2.46 7.84 -9.32
CA LYS A 136 2.80 7.17 -10.59
C LYS A 136 2.84 5.65 -10.46
N SER A 137 3.39 5.12 -9.37
CA SER A 137 3.23 3.70 -9.02
C SER A 137 1.75 3.32 -8.91
N PHE A 138 0.91 4.24 -8.44
CA PHE A 138 -0.54 4.07 -8.38
C PHE A 138 -1.22 4.07 -9.76
N GLY A 139 -0.79 4.93 -10.69
CA GLY A 139 -1.33 5.00 -12.04
C GLY A 139 -0.88 3.87 -12.99
N ALA A 140 0.37 3.40 -12.86
CA ALA A 140 0.97 2.41 -13.76
C ALA A 140 0.31 1.03 -13.71
N ARG A 141 -0.42 0.71 -12.64
CA ARG A 141 -1.04 -0.61 -12.42
C ARG A 141 -2.56 -0.65 -12.61
N PHE A 142 -3.20 0.50 -12.84
CA PHE A 142 -4.67 0.60 -12.95
C PHE A 142 -5.16 1.23 -14.27
N TRP A 143 -4.25 1.53 -15.20
CA TRP A 143 -4.55 1.85 -16.59
C TRP A 143 -3.61 1.10 -17.54
N VAL A 144 -3.85 -0.20 -17.69
CA VAL A 144 -3.62 -1.01 -18.90
C VAL A 144 -4.76 -2.02 -18.97
#